data_AF-A0A5N9BTK3-F1
#
_entry.id   AF-A0A5N9BTK3-F1
#
_cell.length_a   1.000
_cell.length_b   1.000
_cell.length_c   1.000
_cell.angle_alpha   90.00
_cell.angle_beta   90.00
_cell.angle_gamma   90.00
#
_symmetry.space_group_name_H-M   'P 1'
#
loop_
_entity.id
_entity.type
_entity.pdbx_description
1 polymer ?
#
loop_
_entity_poly.entity_id
_entity_poly.type
_entity_poly.pdbx_seq_one_letter_code
_entity_poly.pdbx_strand_id
1 'polypeptide(L)'
;MNLTLINKVRRNHAIEHATVAVMAERGLQGFIAGYATNNGFWLFSKAPKPEVKVASVNALERLYNGENSLSVSKNCGTNIALTVIMTDLAFQLYRRITKSKSPDLGPRILIAAASIAISNPLGLKIQQYFTTLSDVNQVRIVGVDTYKLGKMFLHKVHTTEKPS
;
A
#
# COMPACT_ATOMS: atom_id res chain seq x y z
N MET A 1 10.73 -3.78 -20.85
CA MET A 1 10.68 -3.71 -19.38
C MET A 1 10.88 -5.12 -18.84
N ASN A 2 11.82 -5.35 -17.92
CA ASN A 2 12.16 -6.72 -17.48
C ASN A 2 11.11 -7.22 -16.47
N LEU A 3 10.33 -8.25 -16.84
CA LEU A 3 9.25 -8.81 -16.03
C LEU A 3 9.72 -9.28 -14.65
N THR A 4 10.97 -9.74 -14.54
CA THR A 4 11.58 -10.16 -13.26
C THR A 4 11.71 -8.99 -12.28
N LEU A 5 12.08 -7.80 -12.78
CA LEU A 5 12.23 -6.60 -11.98
C LEU A 5 10.88 -6.11 -11.45
N ILE A 6 9.84 -6.15 -12.29
CA ILE A 6 8.48 -5.78 -11.92
C ILE A 6 7.98 -6.71 -10.79
N ASN A 7 8.16 -8.02 -10.94
CA ASN A 7 7.71 -8.99 -9.95
C ASN A 7 8.44 -8.82 -8.60
N LYS A 8 9.74 -8.49 -8.62
CA LYS A 8 10.48 -8.13 -7.40
C LYS A 8 9.84 -6.95 -6.68
N VAL A 9 9.53 -5.87 -7.40
CA VAL A 9 8.85 -4.70 -6.81
C VAL A 9 7.48 -5.09 -6.25
N ARG A 10 6.68 -5.84 -7.01
CA ARG A 10 5.33 -6.26 -6.59
C ARG A 10 5.33 -7.15 -5.35
N ARG A 11 6.30 -8.06 -5.21
CA ARG A 11 6.48 -8.88 -4.00
C ARG A 11 6.90 -8.04 -2.81
N ASN A 12 7.85 -7.15 -3.00
CA ASN A 12 8.27 -6.23 -1.94
C ASN A 12 7.15 -5.30 -1.51
N HIS A 13 6.26 -4.90 -2.43
CA HIS A 13 5.06 -4.12 -2.13
C HIS A 13 4.02 -4.92 -1.35
N ALA A 14 3.84 -6.21 -1.65
CA ALA A 14 3.01 -7.10 -0.84
C ALA A 14 3.55 -7.20 0.61
N ILE A 15 4.87 -7.37 0.77
CA ILE A 15 5.52 -7.46 2.10
C ILE A 15 5.43 -6.12 2.84
N GLU A 16 5.58 -4.99 2.15
CA GLU A 16 5.40 -3.65 2.72
C GLU A 16 3.99 -3.48 3.30
N HIS A 17 2.95 -3.78 2.52
CA HIS A 17 1.56 -3.74 2.99
C HIS A 17 1.32 -4.65 4.20
N ALA A 18 1.81 -5.89 4.13
CA ALA A 18 1.67 -6.84 5.22
C ALA A 18 2.41 -6.37 6.48
N THR A 19 3.58 -5.74 6.33
CA THR A 19 4.35 -5.16 7.43
C THR A 19 3.55 -4.06 8.12
N VAL A 20 2.98 -3.13 7.35
CA VAL A 20 2.14 -2.05 7.89
C VAL A 20 0.91 -2.61 8.60
N ALA A 21 0.27 -3.64 8.04
CA ALA A 21 -0.87 -4.31 8.66
C ALA A 21 -0.51 -4.94 10.02
N VAL A 22 0.59 -5.69 10.09
CA VAL A 22 1.10 -6.28 11.35
C VAL A 22 1.45 -5.20 12.38
N MET A 23 2.04 -4.08 11.96
CA MET A 23 2.34 -2.98 12.87
C MET A 23 1.07 -2.32 13.41
N ALA A 24 0.06 -2.12 12.56
CA ALA A 24 -1.23 -1.57 12.95
C ALA A 24 -1.96 -2.49 13.95
N GLU A 25 -1.95 -3.81 13.73
CA GLU A 25 -2.50 -4.80 14.67
C GLU A 25 -1.82 -4.75 16.05
N ARG A 26 -0.52 -4.40 16.09
CA ARG A 26 0.25 -4.22 17.32
C ARG A 26 0.08 -2.85 17.98
N GLY A 27 -0.87 -2.05 17.50
CA GLY A 27 -1.21 -0.76 18.08
C GLY A 27 -0.29 0.38 17.65
N LEU A 28 0.46 0.26 16.55
CA LEU A 28 1.19 1.39 16.01
C LEU A 28 0.20 2.50 15.61
N GLN A 29 0.38 3.67 16.20
CA GLN A 29 -0.43 4.85 15.92
C GLN A 29 0.37 5.91 15.16
N GLY A 30 -0.34 6.66 14.31
CA GLY A 30 0.17 7.84 13.63
C GLY A 30 0.56 7.58 12.18
N PHE A 31 1.33 8.52 11.62
CA PHE A 31 1.68 8.54 10.22
C PHE A 31 2.67 7.43 9.87
N ILE A 32 2.30 6.63 8.87
CA ILE A 32 3.14 5.59 8.27
C ILE A 32 3.05 5.77 6.76
N ALA A 33 4.20 5.75 6.08
CA ALA A 33 4.28 5.74 4.63
C ALA A 33 5.27 4.68 4.18
N GLY A 34 4.93 3.92 3.15
CA GLY A 34 5.80 2.90 2.58
C GLY A 34 6.08 3.15 1.10
N TYR A 35 7.18 2.57 0.63
CA TYR A 35 7.56 2.62 -0.78
C TYR A 35 8.41 1.40 -1.17
N ALA A 36 7.83 0.51 -1.97
CA ALA A 36 8.50 -0.68 -2.47
C ALA A 36 9.49 -0.41 -3.61
N THR A 37 10.55 -1.22 -3.63
CA THR A 37 11.64 -1.22 -4.61
C THR A 37 11.99 -2.65 -5.01
N ASN A 38 12.96 -2.86 -5.90
CA ASN A 38 13.33 -4.21 -6.35
C ASN A 38 14.14 -5.03 -5.31
N ASN A 39 14.69 -4.38 -4.29
CA ASN A 39 15.55 -4.98 -3.26
C ASN A 39 14.99 -4.76 -1.84
N GLY A 40 13.66 -4.65 -1.73
CA GLY A 40 12.94 -4.47 -0.49
C GLY A 40 12.06 -3.23 -0.53
N PHE A 41 11.87 -2.56 0.60
CA PHE A 41 10.98 -1.40 0.68
C PHE A 41 11.45 -0.41 1.74
N TRP A 42 11.04 0.85 1.55
CA TRP A 42 11.21 1.91 2.52
C TRP A 42 9.96 2.02 3.38
N LEU A 43 10.15 2.36 4.65
CA LEU A 43 9.08 2.58 5.60
C LEU A 43 9.41 3.79 6.46
N PHE A 44 8.55 4.79 6.46
CA PHE A 44 8.64 5.97 7.31
C PHE A 44 7.63 5.86 8.43
N SER A 45 8.08 5.87 9.69
CA SER A 45 7.22 5.69 10.86
C SER A 45 7.84 6.25 12.15
N LYS A 46 7.09 6.28 13.26
CA LYS A 46 7.64 6.54 14.60
C LYS A 46 8.24 5.29 15.25
N ALA A 47 7.96 4.10 14.70
CA ALA A 47 8.38 2.85 15.29
C ALA A 47 9.91 2.72 15.23
N PRO A 48 10.58 2.28 16.31
CA PRO A 48 12.00 2.02 16.29
C PRO A 48 12.33 0.78 15.43
N LYS A 49 13.60 0.68 15.01
CA LYS A 49 14.12 -0.42 14.16
C LYS A 49 13.73 -1.83 14.62
N PRO A 50 13.77 -2.19 15.93
CA PRO A 50 13.39 -3.54 16.36
C PRO A 50 11.94 -3.87 16.05
N GLU A 51 11.01 -2.94 16.24
CA GLU A 51 9.59 -3.15 15.95
C GLU A 51 9.34 -3.38 14.46
N VAL A 52 9.95 -2.55 13.60
CA VAL A 52 9.87 -2.71 12.14
C VAL A 52 10.45 -4.05 11.70
N LYS A 53 11.60 -4.45 12.27
CA LYS A 53 12.22 -5.74 11.96
C LYS A 53 11.30 -6.91 12.31
N VAL A 54 10.75 -6.93 13.52
CA VAL A 54 9.86 -8.01 13.97
C VAL A 54 8.57 -8.01 13.15
N ALA A 55 7.98 -6.85 12.87
CA ALA A 55 6.78 -6.76 12.06
C ALA A 55 7.00 -7.23 10.62
N SER A 56 8.14 -6.86 10.01
CA SER A 56 8.47 -7.28 8.64
C SER A 56 8.67 -8.79 8.54
N VAL A 57 9.34 -9.40 9.52
CA VAL A 57 9.54 -10.86 9.57
C VAL A 57 8.20 -11.58 9.76
N ASN A 58 7.37 -11.13 10.70
CA ASN A 58 6.06 -11.72 10.95
C ASN A 58 5.13 -11.57 9.73
N ALA A 59 5.13 -10.42 9.07
CA ALA A 59 4.39 -10.19 7.85
C ALA A 59 4.79 -11.15 6.73
N LEU A 60 6.10 -11.34 6.53
CA LEU A 60 6.62 -12.28 5.54
C LEU A 60 6.22 -13.73 5.87
N GLU A 61 6.29 -14.12 7.14
CA GLU A 61 5.86 -15.45 7.61
C GLU A 61 4.37 -15.69 7.38
N ARG A 62 3.51 -14.71 7.69
CA ARG A 62 2.06 -14.79 7.43
C ARG A 62 1.74 -14.91 5.94
N LEU A 63 2.48 -14.19 5.09
CA LEU A 63 2.36 -14.33 3.64
C LEU A 63 2.79 -15.72 3.16
N TYR A 64 3.85 -16.32 3.71
CA TYR A 64 4.19 -17.72 3.41
C TYR A 64 3.07 -18.69 3.80
N ASN A 65 2.40 -18.42 4.92
CA ASN A 65 1.28 -19.22 5.42
C ASN A 65 -0.04 -18.96 4.65
N GLY A 66 -0.01 -18.15 3.59
CA GLY A 66 -1.14 -17.94 2.69
C GLY A 66 -2.10 -16.83 3.11
N GLU A 67 -1.74 -15.96 4.05
CA GLU A 67 -2.54 -14.78 4.43
C GLU A 67 -2.45 -13.66 3.37
N ASN A 68 -2.85 -13.99 2.14
CA ASN A 68 -2.72 -13.13 0.96
C ASN A 68 -3.47 -11.80 1.07
N SER A 69 -4.49 -11.71 1.93
CA SER A 69 -5.23 -10.46 2.17
C SER A 69 -4.36 -9.34 2.73
N LEU A 70 -3.24 -9.67 3.40
CA LEU A 70 -2.26 -8.70 3.92
C LEU A 70 -1.46 -8.02 2.80
N SER A 71 -1.46 -8.57 1.59
CA SER A 71 -0.70 -8.02 0.46
C SER A 71 -1.33 -6.77 -0.16
N VAL A 72 -2.53 -6.37 0.26
CA VAL A 72 -3.25 -5.20 -0.26
C VAL A 72 -3.64 -4.26 0.87
N SER A 73 -3.68 -2.96 0.58
CA SER A 73 -3.99 -1.94 1.58
C SER A 73 -5.00 -0.92 1.06
N LYS A 74 -5.99 -0.57 1.89
CA LYS A 74 -6.94 0.51 1.56
C LYS A 74 -6.27 1.88 1.46
N ASN A 75 -5.13 2.03 2.14
CA ASN A 75 -4.37 3.28 2.22
C ASN A 75 -3.23 3.35 1.19
N CYS A 76 -3.14 2.37 0.27
CA CYS A 76 -2.15 2.37 -0.80
C CYS A 76 -2.36 3.59 -1.73
N GLY A 77 -1.26 4.13 -2.27
CA GLY A 77 -1.31 5.22 -3.26
C GLY A 77 -2.20 4.91 -4.47
N THR A 78 -2.29 3.63 -4.88
CA THR A 78 -3.19 3.17 -5.95
C THR A 78 -4.66 3.41 -5.61
N ASN A 79 -5.08 3.17 -4.36
CA ASN A 79 -6.45 3.44 -3.93
C ASN A 79 -6.75 4.94 -3.89
N ILE A 80 -5.80 5.74 -3.42
CA ILE A 80 -5.93 7.19 -3.36
C ILE A 80 -6.06 7.75 -4.78
N ALA A 81 -5.17 7.36 -5.69
CA ALA A 81 -5.20 7.79 -7.09
C ALA A 81 -6.51 7.40 -7.77
N LEU A 82 -6.98 6.17 -7.57
CA LEU A 82 -8.26 5.71 -8.10
C LEU A 82 -9.44 6.52 -7.55
N THR A 83 -9.43 6.83 -6.26
CA THR A 83 -10.46 7.68 -5.64
C THR A 83 -10.52 9.05 -6.29
N VAL A 84 -9.36 9.69 -6.51
CA VAL A 84 -9.26 11.01 -7.17
C VAL A 84 -9.83 10.94 -8.58
N ILE A 85 -9.42 9.94 -9.37
CA ILE A 85 -9.89 9.73 -10.74
C ILE A 85 -11.42 9.53 -10.75
N MET A 86 -11.94 8.60 -9.94
CA MET A 86 -13.37 8.32 -9.90
C MET A 86 -14.20 9.53 -9.47
N THR A 87 -13.69 10.30 -8.49
CA THR A 87 -14.34 11.54 -8.03
C THR A 87 -14.43 12.57 -9.16
N ASP A 88 -13.35 12.77 -9.91
CA ASP A 88 -13.34 13.68 -11.05
C ASP A 88 -14.32 13.24 -12.15
N LEU A 89 -14.30 11.95 -12.55
CA LEU A 89 -15.25 11.42 -13.52
C LEU A 89 -16.71 11.59 -13.07
N ALA A 90 -16.99 11.34 -11.79
CA ALA A 90 -18.33 11.50 -11.24
C ALA A 90 -18.78 12.97 -11.26
N PHE A 91 -17.89 13.92 -10.96
CA PHE A 91 -18.19 15.35 -11.11
C PHE A 91 -18.42 15.75 -12.56
N GLN A 92 -17.61 15.24 -13.50
CA GLN A 92 -17.83 15.48 -14.93
C GLN A 92 -19.18 14.95 -15.40
N LEU A 93 -19.56 13.74 -14.97
CA LEU A 93 -20.85 13.14 -15.28
C LEU A 93 -22.02 13.94 -14.69
N TYR A 94 -21.91 14.36 -13.42
CA TYR A 94 -22.91 15.19 -12.75
C TYR A 94 -23.15 16.50 -13.52
N ARG A 95 -22.08 17.19 -13.92
CA ARG A 95 -22.15 18.44 -14.69
C ARG A 95 -22.85 18.25 -16.04
N ARG A 96 -22.63 17.12 -16.70
CA ARG A 96 -23.30 16.78 -17.98
C ARG A 96 -24.79 16.53 -17.81
N ILE A 97 -25.18 15.77 -16.78
CA ILE A 97 -26.58 15.40 -16.54
C ILE A 97 -27.41 16.61 -16.09
N THR A 98 -26.89 17.36 -15.12
CA THR A 98 -27.62 18.49 -14.51
C THR A 98 -27.49 19.80 -15.29
N LYS A 99 -26.58 19.85 -16.28
CA LYS A 99 -26.13 21.09 -16.95
C LYS A 99 -25.60 22.15 -15.99
N SER A 100 -25.39 21.82 -14.71
CA SER A 100 -24.80 22.73 -13.72
C SER A 100 -23.28 22.70 -13.85
N LYS A 101 -22.65 23.88 -13.78
CA LYS A 101 -21.19 23.99 -13.77
C LYS A 101 -20.58 23.63 -12.41
N SER A 102 -21.35 23.76 -11.33
CA SER A 102 -20.87 23.55 -9.96
C SER A 102 -21.97 22.89 -9.12
N PRO A 103 -21.75 21.67 -8.59
CA PRO A 103 -22.70 21.06 -7.66
C PRO A 103 -22.78 21.87 -6.37
N ASP A 104 -23.95 21.87 -5.73
CA ASP A 104 -24.10 22.33 -4.35
C ASP A 104 -23.35 21.40 -3.37
N LEU A 105 -23.23 21.82 -2.11
CA LEU A 105 -22.48 21.08 -1.10
C LEU A 105 -22.98 19.63 -0.91
N GLY A 106 -24.30 19.42 -0.92
CA GLY A 106 -24.90 18.09 -0.76
C GLY A 106 -24.44 17.08 -1.82
N PRO A 107 -24.68 17.35 -3.12
CA PRO A 107 -24.18 16.50 -4.20
C PRO A 107 -22.66 16.32 -4.20
N ARG A 108 -21.87 17.34 -3.81
CA ARG A 108 -20.40 17.18 -3.68
C ARG A 108 -20.02 16.13 -2.66
N ILE A 109 -20.61 16.21 -1.46
CA ILE A 109 -20.36 15.25 -0.38
C ILE A 109 -20.78 13.85 -0.83
N LEU A 110 -21.94 13.72 -1.47
CA LEU A 110 -22.43 12.43 -1.96
C LEU A 110 -21.53 11.83 -3.04
N ILE A 111 -21.07 12.63 -4.00
CA ILE A 111 -20.15 12.19 -5.06
C ILE A 111 -18.82 11.72 -4.46
N ALA A 112 -18.26 12.49 -3.52
CA ALA A 112 -17.01 12.12 -2.86
C ALA A 112 -17.16 10.82 -2.04
N ALA A 113 -18.23 10.71 -1.26
CA ALA A 113 -18.52 9.52 -0.47
C ALA A 113 -18.73 8.27 -1.34
N ALA A 114 -19.50 8.40 -2.43
CA ALA A 114 -19.71 7.32 -3.40
C ALA A 114 -18.40 6.91 -4.08
N SER A 115 -17.57 7.88 -4.43
CA SER A 115 -16.27 7.61 -5.07
C SER A 115 -15.34 6.83 -4.15
N ILE A 116 -15.26 7.19 -2.86
CA ILE A 116 -14.50 6.43 -1.84
C ILE A 116 -15.08 5.02 -1.65
N ALA A 117 -16.40 4.90 -1.57
CA ALA A 117 -17.06 3.61 -1.37
C ALA A 117 -16.79 2.63 -2.51
N ILE A 118 -16.74 3.13 -3.75
CA ILE A 118 -16.49 2.30 -4.94
C ILE A 118 -14.98 2.07 -5.17
N SER A 119 -14.15 3.11 -4.99
CA SER A 119 -12.72 3.03 -5.25
C SER A 119 -12.02 2.07 -4.30
N ASN A 120 -12.47 1.95 -3.05
CA ASN A 120 -11.84 1.07 -2.07
C ASN A 120 -11.80 -0.40 -2.50
N PRO A 121 -12.94 -1.10 -2.72
CA PRO A 121 -12.93 -2.49 -3.14
C PRO A 121 -12.31 -2.68 -4.53
N LEU A 122 -12.52 -1.73 -5.45
CA LEU A 122 -11.93 -1.80 -6.79
C LEU A 122 -10.39 -1.68 -6.74
N GLY A 123 -9.88 -0.75 -5.95
CA GLY A 123 -8.47 -0.52 -5.78
C GLY A 123 -7.75 -1.70 -5.14
N LEU A 124 -8.37 -2.38 -4.16
CA LEU A 124 -7.81 -3.63 -3.62
C LEU A 124 -7.67 -4.72 -4.69
N LYS A 125 -8.67 -4.87 -5.56
CA LYS A 125 -8.57 -5.81 -6.70
C LYS A 125 -7.46 -5.41 -7.65
N ILE A 126 -7.37 -4.13 -8.03
CA ILE A 126 -6.31 -3.63 -8.92
C ILE A 126 -4.94 -3.91 -8.29
N GLN A 127 -4.78 -3.68 -6.99
CA GLN A 127 -3.52 -3.97 -6.32
C GLN A 127 -3.15 -5.45 -6.43
N GLN A 128 -4.08 -6.34 -6.08
CA GLN A 128 -3.89 -7.80 -6.12
C GLN A 128 -3.43 -8.29 -7.51
N TYR A 129 -3.97 -7.72 -8.59
CA TYR A 129 -3.65 -8.15 -9.95
C TYR A 129 -2.42 -7.45 -10.55
N PHE A 130 -2.16 -6.19 -10.19
CA PHE A 130 -1.19 -5.35 -10.91
C PHE A 130 -0.06 -4.77 -10.06
N THR A 131 -0.32 -4.39 -8.81
CA THR A 131 0.67 -3.63 -8.01
C THR A 131 1.36 -4.47 -6.95
N THR A 132 0.74 -5.56 -6.50
CA THR A 132 1.31 -6.48 -5.52
C THR A 132 1.35 -7.91 -6.07
N LEU A 133 2.14 -8.76 -5.45
CA LEU A 133 2.25 -10.17 -5.77
C LEU A 133 2.48 -10.94 -4.46
N SER A 134 1.51 -11.74 -4.05
CA SER A 134 1.55 -12.45 -2.76
C SER A 134 2.38 -13.74 -2.78
N ASP A 135 2.75 -14.24 -3.96
CA ASP A 135 3.77 -15.28 -4.09
C ASP A 135 5.15 -14.71 -3.74
N VAL A 136 5.51 -14.83 -2.46
CA VAL A 136 6.75 -14.32 -1.89
C VAL A 136 7.71 -15.43 -1.44
N ASN A 137 7.43 -16.69 -1.76
CA ASN A 137 8.14 -17.89 -1.27
C ASN A 137 9.67 -17.86 -1.47
N GLN A 138 10.12 -17.18 -2.53
CA GLN A 138 11.52 -17.00 -2.90
C GLN A 138 12.21 -15.80 -2.21
N VAL A 139 11.44 -14.90 -1.60
CA VAL A 139 11.94 -13.67 -0.98
C VAL A 139 12.48 -13.97 0.42
N ARG A 140 13.49 -13.25 0.89
CA ARG A 140 13.97 -13.28 2.28
C ARG A 140 14.32 -11.88 2.73
N ILE A 141 14.02 -11.53 3.98
CA ILE A 141 14.49 -10.29 4.60
C ILE A 141 15.92 -10.50 5.09
N VAL A 142 16.84 -9.65 4.64
CA VAL A 142 18.28 -9.76 4.97
C VAL A 142 18.75 -8.70 5.95
N GLY A 143 18.02 -7.60 6.10
CA GLY A 143 18.42 -6.52 6.98
C GLY A 143 17.40 -5.39 7.06
N VAL A 144 17.61 -4.52 8.04
CA VAL A 144 16.86 -3.27 8.19
C VAL A 144 17.86 -2.16 8.52
N ASP A 145 17.99 -1.18 7.64
CA ASP A 145 18.70 0.06 7.94
C ASP A 145 17.73 1.10 8.46
N THR A 146 18.22 2.07 9.22
CA THR A 146 17.37 3.07 9.86
C THR A 146 18.09 4.39 9.94
N TYR A 147 17.38 5.43 9.50
CA TYR A 147 17.83 6.81 9.47
C TYR A 147 16.87 7.63 10.32
N LYS A 148 17.39 8.29 11.36
CA LYS A 148 16.57 9.12 12.24
C LYS A 148 16.31 10.48 11.61
N LEU A 149 15.04 10.87 11.53
CA LEU A 149 14.59 12.15 10.99
C LEU A 149 13.74 12.86 12.07
N GLY A 150 14.42 13.57 12.97
CA GLY A 150 13.79 14.21 14.13
C GLY A 150 13.17 13.18 15.07
N LYS A 151 11.83 13.21 15.20
CA LYS A 151 11.04 12.26 16.01
C LYS A 151 10.57 11.03 15.22
N MET A 152 10.85 10.98 13.92
CA MET A 152 10.48 9.90 13.01
C MET A 152 11.72 9.12 12.59
N PHE A 153 11.49 7.96 12.00
CA PHE A 153 12.52 7.11 11.42
C PHE A 153 12.16 6.76 9.99
N LEU A 154 13.16 6.75 9.12
CA LEU A 154 13.10 6.16 7.79
C LEU A 154 13.85 4.84 7.83
N HIS A 155 13.14 3.75 7.60
CA HIS A 155 13.70 2.40 7.57
C HIS A 155 13.82 1.93 6.13
N LYS A 156 14.92 1.26 5.81
CA LYS A 156 15.06 0.47 4.59
C LYS A 156 15.07 -1.00 4.98
N VAL A 157 14.00 -1.71 4.68
CA VAL A 157 13.96 -3.16 4.79
C VAL A 157 14.52 -3.74 3.51
N HIS A 158 15.58 -4.52 3.64
CA HIS A 158 16.27 -5.15 2.51
C HIS A 158 15.75 -6.55 2.30
N THR A 159 15.46 -6.87 1.05
CA THR A 159 15.08 -8.22 0.63
C THR A 159 16.01 -8.75 -0.44
N THR A 160 16.16 -10.06 -0.47
CA THR A 160 16.81 -10.81 -1.55
C THR A 160 15.86 -11.89 -2.05
N GLU A 161 16.03 -12.33 -3.29
CA GLU A 161 15.33 -13.49 -3.84
C GLU A 161 16.36 -14.58 -4.14
N LYS A 162 16.05 -15.83 -3.82
CA LYS A 162 16.82 -16.95 -4.37
C LYS A 162 16.70 -16.93 -5.90
N PRO A 163 17.77 -17.25 -6.66
CA PRO A 163 17.64 -17.50 -8.10
C PRO A 163 16.54 -18.54 -8.31
N SER A 164 15.67 -18.28 -9.30
CA SER A 164 14.62 -19.24 -9.71
C SER A 164 15.25 -20.42 -10.44
#